data_AF-A0A562REL0-F1
#
_entry.id   AF-A0A562REL0-F1
#
_cell.length_a   1.000
_cell.length_b   1.000
_cell.length_c   1.000
_cell.angle_alpha   90.00
_cell.angle_beta   90.00
_cell.angle_gamma   90.00
#
_symmetry.space_group_name_H-M   'P 1'
#
loop_
_entity.id
_entity.type
_entity.pdbx_description
1 polymer ?
#
loop_
_entity_poly.entity_id
_entity_poly.type
_entity_poly.pdbx_seq_one_letter_code
_entity_poly.pdbx_strand_id
1 'polypeptide(L)'
;MNALAKSPEMHVLSGEFKVGSGADVLTCLLGSCVGIGIFWKRGGRCGLAHCLLPESAAGSRERSTRYVTAAIPALLMAMGVRREQYGEVEVVIAGGARMLALAHSAIGAKNVATAEEQLSRSGLSIRFADTGGYQGRRMRIECQSQHHTVTKIAPVERCSDADIEARNEARLEARLAAKVGHRLPQPARTPAFRPAVARKEMNHAYA
;
A
#
# COMPACT_ATOMS: atom_id res chain seq x y z
N MET A 1 0.75 44.10 -4.58
CA MET A 1 0.25 43.11 -3.60
C MET A 1 0.65 41.74 -4.13
N ASN A 2 1.52 41.04 -3.39
CA ASN A 2 2.25 39.86 -3.84
C ASN A 2 1.31 38.72 -4.24
N ALA A 3 1.38 38.27 -5.49
CA ALA A 3 0.87 36.97 -5.86
C ALA A 3 1.65 35.93 -5.05
N LEU A 4 0.97 35.17 -4.19
CA LEU A 4 1.55 33.98 -3.57
C LEU A 4 1.93 33.03 -4.71
N ALA A 5 3.18 33.09 -5.15
CA ALA A 5 3.74 32.12 -6.06
C ALA A 5 3.54 30.75 -5.40
N LYS A 6 2.64 29.95 -5.96
CA LYS A 6 2.34 28.61 -5.47
C LYS A 6 3.63 27.80 -5.59
N SER A 7 4.33 27.62 -4.47
CA SER A 7 5.47 26.72 -4.35
C SER A 7 5.20 25.38 -5.04
N PRO A 8 6.18 24.80 -5.76
CA PRO A 8 6.02 23.49 -6.37
C PRO A 8 5.79 22.45 -5.27
N GLU A 9 4.55 21.96 -5.18
CA GLU A 9 4.17 20.90 -4.25
C GLU A 9 4.51 19.55 -4.88
N MET A 10 5.40 18.82 -4.23
CA MET A 10 5.86 17.51 -4.63
C MET A 10 5.22 16.44 -3.74
N HIS A 11 4.26 15.73 -4.31
CA HIS A 11 3.67 14.57 -3.67
C HIS A 11 4.64 13.38 -3.72
N VAL A 12 4.97 12.82 -2.56
CA VAL A 12 5.79 11.61 -2.41
C VAL A 12 4.87 10.40 -2.42
N LEU A 13 4.99 9.58 -3.46
CA LEU A 13 4.16 8.37 -3.61
C LEU A 13 4.65 7.25 -2.70
N SER A 14 3.80 6.24 -2.52
CA SER A 14 4.14 5.09 -1.70
C SER A 14 5.33 4.34 -2.26
N GLY A 15 6.38 4.17 -1.45
CA GLY A 15 7.60 3.46 -1.83
C GLY A 15 8.67 4.37 -2.42
N GLU A 16 8.42 5.66 -2.51
CA GLU A 16 9.35 6.66 -3.02
C GLU A 16 9.92 7.54 -1.92
N PHE A 17 10.94 8.32 -2.27
CA PHE A 17 11.34 9.49 -1.52
C PHE A 17 11.60 10.67 -2.45
N LYS A 18 11.53 11.89 -1.91
CA LYS A 18 11.93 13.11 -2.59
C LYS A 18 12.78 13.97 -1.68
N VAL A 19 13.67 14.75 -2.30
CA VAL A 19 14.46 15.80 -1.65
C VAL A 19 14.03 17.14 -2.25
N GLY A 20 13.80 18.12 -1.39
CA GLY A 20 13.42 19.47 -1.78
C GLY A 20 14.29 20.52 -1.11
N SER A 21 14.30 21.72 -1.68
CA SER A 21 15.04 22.89 -1.18
C SER A 21 14.33 24.19 -1.55
N GLY A 22 14.70 25.31 -0.91
CA GLY A 22 14.09 26.60 -1.22
C GLY A 22 12.56 26.53 -1.10
N ALA A 23 11.84 27.06 -2.09
CA ALA A 23 10.38 27.14 -2.06
C ALA A 23 9.65 25.79 -2.16
N ASP A 24 10.35 24.66 -2.33
CA ASP A 24 9.72 23.34 -2.48
C ASP A 24 8.87 22.93 -1.26
N VAL A 25 7.79 22.20 -1.54
CA VAL A 25 6.94 21.60 -0.51
C VAL A 25 6.81 20.10 -0.75
N LEU A 26 7.18 19.28 0.22
CA LEU A 26 7.03 17.82 0.15
C LEU A 26 5.77 17.40 0.89
N THR A 27 4.90 16.59 0.27
CA THR A 27 3.70 16.08 0.94
C THR A 27 3.49 14.59 0.74
N CYS A 28 2.90 13.93 1.73
CA CYS A 28 2.50 12.54 1.59
C CYS A 28 1.24 12.22 2.41
N LEU A 29 0.53 11.18 1.97
CA LEU A 29 -0.67 10.65 2.62
C LEU A 29 -0.32 9.31 3.27
N LEU A 30 -0.63 9.19 4.56
CA LEU A 30 -0.15 8.11 5.41
C LEU A 30 -1.33 7.37 6.05
N GLY A 31 -1.25 6.04 5.99
CA GLY A 31 -2.13 5.10 6.66
C GLY A 31 -1.32 4.20 7.59
N SER A 32 -1.26 2.91 7.29
CA SER A 32 -0.37 1.95 7.96
C SER A 32 1.10 2.06 7.54
N CYS A 33 1.39 2.75 6.44
CA CYS A 33 2.75 3.14 6.08
C CYS A 33 3.31 4.19 7.04
N VAL A 34 4.63 4.41 7.02
CA VAL A 34 5.30 5.46 7.79
C VAL A 34 5.94 6.47 6.86
N GLY A 35 5.71 7.75 7.15
CA GLY A 35 6.40 8.87 6.51
C GLY A 35 7.59 9.30 7.38
N ILE A 36 8.75 9.44 6.76
CA ILE A 36 9.99 9.88 7.44
C ILE A 36 10.47 11.16 6.78
N GLY A 37 10.37 12.27 7.49
CA GLY A 37 10.87 13.58 7.08
C GLY A 37 12.22 13.88 7.71
N ILE A 38 13.19 14.30 6.91
CA ILE A 38 14.54 14.66 7.35
C ILE A 38 14.80 16.12 7.02
N PHE A 39 15.30 16.87 8.00
CA PHE A 39 15.61 18.30 7.88
C PHE A 39 17.10 18.50 8.09
N TRP A 40 17.77 19.09 7.11
CA TRP A 40 19.16 19.50 7.25
C TRP A 40 19.26 21.02 7.07
N LYS A 41 19.26 21.74 8.20
CA LYS A 41 19.26 23.21 8.26
C LYS A 41 20.42 23.83 7.50
N ARG A 42 21.65 23.40 7.82
CA ARG A 42 22.86 23.95 7.21
C ARG A 42 22.94 23.71 5.71
N GLY A 43 22.42 22.58 5.23
CA GLY A 43 22.38 22.27 3.81
C GLY A 43 21.21 22.86 3.04
N GLY A 44 20.25 23.50 3.71
CA GLY A 44 19.05 24.07 3.09
C GLY A 44 18.17 23.04 2.39
N ARG A 45 18.20 21.77 2.84
CA ARG A 45 17.51 20.64 2.20
C ARG A 45 16.60 19.94 3.18
N CYS A 46 15.46 19.49 2.66
CA CYS A 46 14.57 18.58 3.37
C CYS A 46 14.35 17.34 2.51
N GLY A 47 14.11 16.21 3.15
CA GLY A 47 13.79 14.95 2.51
C GLY A 47 12.52 14.36 3.10
N LEU A 48 11.75 13.64 2.28
CA LEU A 48 10.57 12.90 2.72
C LEU A 48 10.52 11.54 2.04
N ALA A 49 10.46 10.47 2.82
CA ALA A 49 10.25 9.10 2.34
C ALA A 49 8.88 8.57 2.78
N HIS A 50 8.26 7.76 1.93
CA HIS A 50 7.01 7.05 2.23
C HIS A 50 7.28 5.54 2.19
N CYS A 51 7.39 4.94 3.38
CA CYS A 51 7.80 3.56 3.55
C CYS A 51 6.57 2.67 3.84
N LEU A 52 6.43 1.57 3.10
CA LEU A 52 5.33 0.62 3.26
C LEU A 52 5.65 -0.49 4.26
N LEU A 53 6.92 -0.88 4.34
CA LEU A 53 7.37 -2.09 5.04
C LEU A 53 8.58 -1.78 5.93
N PRO A 54 8.80 -2.55 7.00
CA PRO A 54 9.88 -2.28 7.95
C PRO A 54 11.24 -2.59 7.32
N GLU A 55 11.39 -3.79 6.76
CA GLU A 55 12.64 -4.31 6.23
C GLU A 55 12.37 -5.21 5.02
N SER A 56 13.38 -5.38 4.15
CA SER A 56 13.32 -6.33 3.06
C SER A 56 13.43 -7.77 3.57
N ALA A 57 12.94 -8.73 2.79
CA ALA A 57 13.07 -10.14 3.14
C ALA A 57 14.55 -10.52 3.31
N ALA A 58 14.85 -11.37 4.30
CA ALA A 58 16.21 -11.84 4.56
C ALA A 58 16.85 -12.43 3.29
N GLY A 59 18.07 -11.99 2.97
CA GLY A 59 18.79 -12.38 1.74
C GLY A 59 18.45 -11.55 0.50
N SER A 60 17.42 -10.70 0.54
CA SER A 60 17.13 -9.75 -0.53
C SER A 60 18.13 -8.59 -0.50
N ARG A 61 18.73 -8.30 -1.67
CA ARG A 61 19.53 -7.08 -1.89
C ARG A 61 18.68 -5.90 -2.37
N GLU A 62 17.36 -6.01 -2.32
CA GLU A 62 16.45 -4.95 -2.74
C GLU A 62 16.62 -3.72 -1.86
N ARG A 63 17.25 -2.68 -2.41
CA ARG A 63 17.42 -1.36 -1.76
C ARG A 63 16.27 -0.42 -2.11
N SER A 64 15.05 -0.96 -2.10
CA SER A 64 13.85 -0.18 -2.42
C SER A 64 13.48 0.71 -1.24
N THR A 65 13.18 1.99 -1.51
CA THR A 65 12.76 2.97 -0.51
C THR A 65 11.37 2.72 0.06
N ARG A 66 10.70 1.65 -0.39
CA ARG A 66 9.54 1.08 0.30
C ARG A 66 9.86 0.51 1.68
N TYR A 67 11.12 0.17 1.96
CA TYR A 67 11.56 -0.35 3.25
C TYR A 67 12.19 0.74 4.11
N VAL A 68 11.81 0.79 5.38
CA VAL A 68 12.34 1.78 6.34
C VAL A 68 13.86 1.70 6.45
N THR A 69 14.41 0.48 6.53
CA THR A 69 15.86 0.25 6.64
C THR A 69 16.67 0.79 5.45
N ALA A 70 16.08 0.84 4.25
CA ALA A 70 16.72 1.36 3.06
C ALA A 70 16.47 2.87 2.87
N ALA A 71 15.30 3.37 3.28
CA ALA A 71 14.88 4.74 3.01
C ALA A 71 15.71 5.80 3.76
N ILE A 72 16.01 5.58 5.04
CA ILE A 72 16.80 6.53 5.86
C ILE A 72 18.19 6.78 5.26
N PRO A 73 19.04 5.75 5.02
CA PRO A 73 20.35 5.98 4.43
C PRO A 73 20.26 6.53 2.99
N ALA A 74 19.26 6.12 2.20
CA ALA A 74 19.06 6.66 0.85
C ALA A 74 18.74 8.16 0.87
N LEU A 75 17.88 8.61 1.79
CA LEU A 75 17.56 10.02 1.97
C LEU A 75 18.78 10.84 2.36
N LEU A 76 19.53 10.40 3.38
CA LEU A 76 20.74 11.10 3.84
C LEU A 76 21.76 11.25 2.71
N MET A 77 21.98 10.16 1.96
CA MET A 77 22.87 10.16 0.79
C MET A 77 22.38 11.13 -0.30
N ALA A 78 21.10 11.08 -0.66
CA ALA A 78 20.52 11.97 -1.68
C ALA A 78 20.56 13.46 -1.26
N MET A 79 20.41 13.73 0.04
CA MET A 79 20.56 15.06 0.60
C MET A 79 22.03 15.53 0.65
N GLY A 80 23.00 14.62 0.53
CA GLY A 80 24.43 14.91 0.65
C GLY A 80 24.91 15.04 2.09
N VAL A 81 24.15 14.50 3.05
CA VAL A 81 24.48 14.51 4.48
C VAL A 81 25.51 13.44 4.78
N ARG A 82 26.65 13.84 5.32
CA ARG A 82 27.69 12.94 5.81
C ARG A 82 27.51 12.64 7.29
N ARG A 83 28.13 11.55 7.76
CA ARG A 83 27.92 11.00 9.11
C ARG A 83 28.29 12.01 10.21
N GLU A 84 29.34 12.80 10.01
CA GLU A 84 29.75 13.85 10.95
C GLU A 84 28.74 14.99 11.08
N GLN A 85 27.79 15.10 10.15
CA GLN A 85 26.75 16.14 10.12
C GLN A 85 25.41 15.65 10.70
N TYR A 86 25.32 14.39 11.14
CA TYR A 86 24.06 13.82 11.64
C TYR A 86 23.53 14.55 12.88
N GLY A 87 24.40 15.15 13.70
CA GLY A 87 24.00 15.99 14.82
C GLY A 87 23.29 17.29 14.42
N GLU A 88 23.36 17.68 13.14
CA GLU A 88 22.66 18.85 12.57
C GLU A 88 21.33 18.48 11.91
N VAL A 89 20.97 17.19 11.92
CA VAL A 89 19.79 16.66 11.25
C VAL A 89 18.68 16.42 12.26
N GLU A 90 17.50 16.95 11.95
CA GLU A 90 16.27 16.70 12.69
C GLU A 90 15.37 15.77 11.88
N VAL A 91 14.69 14.86 12.56
CA VAL A 91 13.79 13.90 11.91
C VAL A 91 12.37 14.04 12.47
N VAL A 92 11.38 13.90 11.59
CA VAL A 92 9.98 13.79 11.96
C VAL A 92 9.40 12.51 11.38
N ILE A 93 8.55 11.83 12.15
CA ILE A 93 7.86 10.62 11.69
C ILE A 93 6.35 10.74 11.89
N ALA A 94 5.58 10.20 10.95
CA ALA A 94 4.14 10.07 11.13
C ALA A 94 3.59 8.84 10.40
N GLY A 95 2.35 8.45 10.72
CA GLY A 95 1.67 7.31 10.09
C GLY A 95 1.59 6.10 11.00
N GLY A 96 1.78 4.90 10.47
CA GLY A 96 1.70 3.65 11.25
C GLY A 96 0.30 3.37 11.84
N ALA A 97 -0.74 3.96 11.27
CA ALA A 97 -2.12 3.80 11.74
C ALA A 97 -2.66 2.40 11.46
N ARG A 98 -3.54 1.92 12.34
CA ARG A 98 -4.29 0.67 12.22
C ARG A 98 -5.69 0.96 11.69
N MET A 99 -5.81 1.23 10.39
CA MET A 99 -7.10 1.67 9.80
C MET A 99 -8.10 0.52 9.58
N LEU A 100 -7.62 -0.71 9.36
CA LEU A 100 -8.49 -1.89 9.28
C LEU A 100 -8.43 -2.68 10.61
N ALA A 101 -9.59 -3.19 11.04
CA ALA A 101 -9.72 -4.05 12.23
C ALA A 101 -9.26 -5.51 11.98
N LEU A 102 -8.43 -5.75 10.96
CA LEU A 102 -7.89 -7.08 10.70
C LEU A 102 -6.82 -7.38 11.77
N ALA A 103 -6.99 -8.48 12.49
CA ALA A 103 -6.12 -8.93 13.60
C ALA A 103 -4.63 -9.02 13.22
N HIS A 104 -4.31 -9.08 11.93
CA HIS A 104 -2.95 -9.26 11.40
C HIS A 104 -2.27 -7.94 10.92
N SER A 105 -2.93 -6.78 10.96
CA SER A 105 -2.37 -5.54 10.39
C SER A 105 -1.44 -4.78 11.35
N ALA A 106 -0.57 -5.48 12.08
CA ALA A 106 0.47 -4.86 12.93
C ALA A 106 1.60 -4.19 12.11
N ILE A 107 1.50 -4.18 10.78
CA ILE A 107 2.54 -3.65 9.90
C ILE A 107 2.87 -2.18 10.21
N GLY A 108 1.87 -1.36 10.57
CA GLY A 108 2.10 0.02 10.94
C GLY A 108 2.94 0.19 12.21
N ALA A 109 2.66 -0.61 13.24
CA ALA A 109 3.47 -0.62 14.46
C ALA A 109 4.90 -1.10 14.18
N LYS A 110 5.07 -2.11 13.32
CA LYS A 110 6.40 -2.59 12.90
C LYS A 110 7.18 -1.53 12.12
N ASN A 111 6.53 -0.85 11.17
CA ASN A 111 7.15 0.24 10.41
C ASN A 111 7.68 1.35 11.32
N VAL A 112 6.88 1.76 12.31
CA VAL A 112 7.26 2.80 13.28
C VAL A 112 8.42 2.33 14.15
N ALA A 113 8.33 1.12 14.72
CA ALA A 113 9.39 0.56 15.56
C ALA A 113 10.73 0.46 14.81
N THR A 114 10.71 -0.02 13.56
CA THR A 114 11.91 -0.08 12.72
C THR A 114 12.44 1.32 12.39
N ALA A 115 11.57 2.32 12.20
CA ALA A 115 12.02 3.68 11.96
C ALA A 115 12.75 4.25 13.18
N GLU A 116 12.16 4.13 14.36
CA GLU A 116 12.75 4.58 15.62
C GLU A 116 14.09 3.88 15.90
N GLU A 117 14.14 2.56 15.71
CA GLU A 117 15.36 1.77 15.87
C GLU A 117 16.48 2.21 14.91
N GLN A 118 16.18 2.38 13.63
CA GLN A 118 17.17 2.79 12.62
C GLN A 118 17.67 4.22 12.85
N LEU A 119 16.78 5.13 13.25
CA LEU A 119 17.14 6.50 13.59
C LEU A 119 18.03 6.55 14.83
N SER A 120 17.66 5.80 15.88
CA SER A 120 18.45 5.66 17.10
C SER A 120 19.85 5.08 16.81
N ARG A 121 19.93 3.98 16.05
CA ARG A 121 21.21 3.37 15.62
C ARG A 121 22.08 4.30 14.79
N SER A 122 21.46 5.19 14.02
CA SER A 122 22.15 6.18 13.21
C SER A 122 22.57 7.41 14.03
N GLY A 123 22.11 7.57 15.28
CA GLY A 123 22.36 8.76 16.08
C GLY A 123 21.56 9.98 15.62
N LEU A 124 20.43 9.77 14.95
CA LEU A 124 19.55 10.83 14.45
C LEU A 124 18.45 11.13 15.47
N SER A 125 18.23 12.40 15.74
CA SER A 125 17.24 12.85 16.73
C SER A 125 15.84 12.99 16.10
N ILE A 126 14.84 12.42 16.77
CA ILE A 126 13.42 12.60 16.40
C ILE A 126 12.91 13.85 17.10
N ARG A 127 12.60 14.89 16.32
CA ARG A 127 12.01 16.15 16.81
C ARG A 127 10.50 16.05 17.00
N PHE A 128 9.83 15.22 16.21
CA PHE A 128 8.38 15.05 16.24
C PHE A 128 7.95 13.65 15.80
N ALA A 129 6.96 13.09 16.48
CA ALA A 129 6.33 11.83 16.11
C ALA A 129 4.80 11.92 16.29
N ASP A 130 4.04 11.65 15.23
CA ASP A 130 2.59 11.40 15.31
C ASP A 130 2.27 10.08 14.61
N THR A 131 2.40 8.99 15.36
CA THR A 131 2.33 7.62 14.87
C THR A 131 1.15 6.84 15.48
N GLY A 132 0.83 5.68 14.93
CA GLY A 132 -0.20 4.79 15.47
C GLY A 132 -1.63 5.31 15.34
N GLY A 133 -2.53 4.90 16.23
CA GLY A 133 -3.95 5.25 16.19
C GLY A 133 -4.71 4.60 15.03
N TYR A 134 -5.91 5.10 14.74
CA TYR A 134 -6.85 4.50 13.77
C TYR A 134 -7.15 5.38 12.55
N GLN A 135 -6.55 6.57 12.50
CA GLN A 135 -6.81 7.56 11.45
C GLN A 135 -5.57 7.76 10.58
N GLY A 136 -5.81 7.96 9.28
CA GLY A 136 -4.78 8.39 8.35
C GLY A 136 -4.29 9.80 8.66
N ARG A 137 -3.14 10.16 8.10
CA ARG A 137 -2.49 11.46 8.31
C ARG A 137 -1.98 12.02 7.00
N ARG A 138 -2.01 13.34 6.85
CA ARG A 138 -1.26 14.05 5.82
C ARG A 138 -0.03 14.67 6.46
N MET A 139 1.15 14.36 5.95
CA MET A 139 2.38 15.06 6.31
C MET A 139 2.72 16.07 5.21
N ARG A 140 3.12 17.26 5.61
CA ARG A 140 3.57 18.34 4.74
C ARG A 140 4.85 18.95 5.30
N ILE A 141 5.82 19.20 4.43
CA ILE A 141 7.13 19.78 4.77
C ILE A 141 7.38 20.96 3.83
N GLU A 142 7.62 22.12 4.42
CA GLU A 142 8.07 23.31 3.70
C GLU A 142 9.59 23.40 3.77
N CYS A 143 10.27 23.32 2.62
CA CYS A 143 11.72 23.23 2.60
C CYS A 143 12.40 24.55 2.95
N GLN A 144 11.76 25.68 2.63
CA GLN A 144 12.30 27.02 2.86
C GLN A 144 12.35 27.35 4.35
N SER A 145 11.21 27.17 5.02
CA SER A 145 11.03 27.46 6.44
C SER A 145 11.49 26.31 7.35
N GLN A 146 11.72 25.12 6.77
CA GLN A 146 11.99 23.88 7.49
C GLN A 146 10.91 23.57 8.53
N HIS A 147 9.66 23.87 8.15
CA HIS A 147 8.47 23.62 8.95
C HIS A 147 7.78 22.34 8.49
N HIS A 148 7.17 21.62 9.44
CA HIS A 148 6.36 20.45 9.15
C HIS A 148 4.95 20.61 9.73
N THR A 149 3.98 20.03 9.03
CA THR A 149 2.61 19.92 9.51
C THR A 149 2.15 18.49 9.34
N VAL A 150 1.55 17.93 10.39
CA VAL A 150 0.89 16.63 10.35
C VAL A 150 -0.58 16.83 10.71
N THR A 151 -1.47 16.46 9.80
CA THR A 151 -2.92 16.63 9.97
C THR A 151 -3.59 15.26 9.92
N LYS A 152 -4.33 14.91 10.98
CA LYS A 152 -5.18 13.72 10.98
C LYS A 152 -6.32 13.91 10.00
N ILE A 153 -6.62 12.84 9.26
CA ILE A 153 -7.68 12.84 8.27
C ILE A 153 -8.88 12.20 8.91
N ALA A 154 -10.03 12.87 8.80
CA ALA A 154 -11.29 12.39 9.34
C ALA A 154 -11.54 10.93 8.90
N PRO A 155 -12.11 10.10 9.78
CA PRO A 155 -12.50 8.75 9.39
C PRO A 155 -13.45 8.86 8.19
N VAL A 156 -13.13 8.18 7.10
CA VAL A 156 -14.13 7.93 6.06
C VAL A 156 -15.17 7.03 6.72
N GLU A 157 -16.44 7.43 6.73
CA GLU A 157 -17.53 6.64 7.29
C GLU A 157 -17.42 5.18 6.80
N ARG A 158 -17.34 4.25 7.74
CA ARG A 158 -17.17 2.84 7.43
C ARG A 158 -18.52 2.28 6.96
N CYS A 159 -18.50 1.45 5.92
CA CYS A 159 -19.46 0.35 5.85
C CYS A 159 -19.26 -0.47 7.14
N SER A 160 -20.33 -0.76 7.84
CA SER A 160 -20.29 -1.56 9.07
C SER A 160 -19.59 -2.90 8.80
N ASP A 161 -19.04 -3.53 9.84
CA ASP A 161 -18.42 -4.87 9.69
C ASP A 161 -19.41 -5.85 9.04
N ALA A 162 -20.72 -5.70 9.31
CA ALA A 162 -21.80 -6.43 8.66
C ALA A 162 -21.90 -6.17 7.14
N ASP A 163 -21.70 -4.94 6.68
CA ASP A 163 -21.73 -4.61 5.25
C ASP A 163 -20.54 -5.21 4.48
N ILE A 164 -19.38 -5.27 5.14
CA ILE A 164 -18.17 -5.89 4.56
C ILE A 164 -18.36 -7.41 4.49
N GLU A 165 -18.91 -8.02 5.54
CA GLU A 165 -19.16 -9.46 5.63
C GLU A 165 -20.20 -9.90 4.58
N ALA A 166 -21.34 -9.18 4.47
CA ALA A 166 -22.35 -9.43 3.45
C ALA A 166 -21.79 -9.30 2.02
N ARG A 167 -20.91 -8.31 1.77
CA ARG A 167 -20.30 -8.12 0.45
C ARG A 167 -19.24 -9.17 0.13
N ASN A 168 -18.54 -9.69 1.14
CA ASN A 168 -17.58 -10.79 1.00
C ASN A 168 -18.30 -12.12 0.76
N GLU A 169 -19.40 -12.37 1.45
CA GLU A 169 -20.25 -13.54 1.28
C GLU A 169 -20.87 -13.55 -0.12
N ALA A 170 -21.49 -12.44 -0.55
CA ALA A 170 -22.01 -12.30 -1.91
C ALA A 170 -20.92 -12.49 -3.00
N ARG A 171 -19.68 -12.04 -2.75
CA ARG A 171 -18.54 -12.28 -3.65
C ARG A 171 -18.08 -13.74 -3.65
N LEU A 172 -18.12 -14.41 -2.50
CA LEU A 172 -17.75 -15.82 -2.37
C LEU A 172 -18.79 -16.69 -3.09
N GLU A 173 -20.08 -16.42 -2.90
CA GLU A 173 -21.19 -17.06 -3.60
C GLU A 173 -21.10 -16.86 -5.11
N ALA A 174 -20.87 -15.64 -5.59
CA ALA A 174 -20.69 -15.38 -7.02
C ALA A 174 -19.48 -16.15 -7.61
N ARG A 175 -18.38 -16.27 -6.85
CA ARG A 175 -17.20 -17.06 -7.24
C ARG A 175 -17.45 -18.56 -7.22
N LEU A 176 -18.23 -19.06 -6.26
CA LEU A 176 -18.62 -20.47 -6.15
C LEU A 176 -19.58 -20.84 -7.29
N ALA A 177 -20.59 -20.00 -7.56
CA ALA A 177 -21.50 -20.17 -8.69
C ALA A 177 -20.75 -20.20 -10.04
N ALA A 178 -19.75 -19.33 -10.22
CA ALA A 178 -18.90 -19.34 -11.41
C ALA A 178 -18.01 -20.60 -11.53
N LYS A 179 -17.63 -21.23 -10.41
CA LYS A 179 -16.87 -22.49 -10.40
C LYS A 179 -17.75 -23.72 -10.64
N VAL A 180 -19.01 -23.70 -10.21
CA VAL A 180 -19.97 -24.80 -10.39
C VAL A 180 -20.56 -24.83 -11.81
N GLY A 181 -20.44 -23.74 -12.58
CA GLY A 181 -20.92 -23.61 -13.96
C GLY A 181 -20.19 -24.42 -15.05
N HIS A 182 -19.45 -25.49 -14.74
CA HIS A 182 -18.93 -26.39 -15.77
C HIS A 182 -18.85 -27.87 -15.37
N ARG A 183 -20.02 -28.52 -15.22
CA ARG A 183 -20.29 -29.84 -15.80
C ARG A 183 -21.78 -30.19 -15.70
N LEU A 184 -22.56 -29.85 -16.71
CA LEU A 184 -23.81 -30.60 -16.95
C LEU A 184 -23.43 -31.91 -17.65
N PRO A 185 -23.87 -33.08 -17.17
CA PRO A 185 -23.70 -34.33 -17.92
C PRO A 185 -24.51 -34.22 -19.23
N GLN A 186 -23.86 -34.45 -20.36
CA GLN A 186 -24.59 -34.54 -21.63
C GLN A 186 -25.52 -35.75 -21.58
N PRO A 187 -26.78 -35.64 -22.07
CA PRO A 187 -27.64 -36.81 -22.18
C PRO A 187 -27.00 -37.84 -23.12
N ALA A 188 -27.03 -39.10 -22.70
CA ALA A 188 -26.49 -40.21 -23.47
C ALA A 188 -27.10 -40.24 -24.88
N ARG A 189 -26.24 -40.24 -25.91
CA ARG A 189 -26.66 -40.47 -27.29
C ARG A 189 -27.22 -41.88 -27.39
N THR A 190 -28.52 -42.03 -27.56
CA THR A 190 -29.15 -43.28 -27.98
C THR A 190 -28.65 -43.64 -29.39
N PRO A 191 -28.25 -44.90 -29.66
CA PRO A 191 -27.87 -45.32 -31.00
C PRO A 191 -29.11 -45.32 -31.91
N ALA A 192 -28.98 -44.75 -33.10
CA ALA A 192 -30.02 -44.76 -34.12
C ALA A 192 -30.34 -46.20 -34.53
N PHE A 193 -31.58 -46.63 -34.24
CA PHE A 193 -32.10 -47.93 -34.63
C PHE A 193 -32.40 -47.91 -36.14
N ARG A 194 -31.65 -48.69 -36.93
CA ARG A 194 -31.97 -48.98 -38.34
C ARG A 194 -33.08 -50.04 -38.38
N PRO A 195 -34.21 -49.83 -39.07
CA PRO A 195 -35.17 -50.90 -39.26
C PRO A 195 -34.61 -51.95 -40.24
N ALA A 196 -34.66 -53.21 -39.82
CA ALA A 196 -34.28 -54.37 -40.61
C ALA A 196 -35.33 -54.67 -41.68
N VAL A 197 -34.86 -54.94 -42.89
CA VAL A 197 -35.62 -55.48 -44.01
C VAL A 197 -36.00 -56.92 -43.68
N ALA A 198 -37.30 -57.24 -43.66
CA ALA A 198 -37.79 -58.61 -43.59
C ALA A 198 -38.43 -59.00 -44.93
N ARG A 199 -37.79 -59.96 -45.61
CA ARG A 199 -38.41 -60.79 -46.67
C ARG A 199 -38.89 -62.09 -46.03
N LYS A 200 -40.15 -62.48 -46.29
CA LYS A 200 -40.61 -63.85 -46.66
C LYS A 200 -42.13 -63.81 -46.86
N GLU A 201 -42.60 -64.01 -48.10
CA GLU A 201 -43.00 -65.29 -48.72
C GLU A 201 -44.42 -65.76 -48.34
N MET A 202 -45.32 -65.59 -49.31
CA MET A 202 -46.20 -66.60 -49.93
C MET A 202 -46.94 -67.61 -49.04
N ASN A 203 -48.29 -67.53 -49.03
CA ASN A 203 -49.14 -68.68 -49.27
C ASN A 203 -50.58 -68.33 -49.70
N HIS A 204 -50.94 -68.89 -50.87
CA HIS A 204 -52.23 -69.40 -51.38
C HIS A 204 -53.53 -69.22 -50.56
N ALA A 205 -54.63 -68.80 -51.22
CA ALA A 205 -55.74 -69.69 -51.65
C ALA A 205 -57.07 -68.93 -51.99
N TYR A 206 -57.67 -69.31 -53.13
CA TYR A 206 -59.11 -69.43 -53.47
C TYR A 206 -60.09 -68.25 -53.29
N ALA A 207 -60.57 -67.69 -54.40
CA ALA A 207 -61.89 -67.97 -55.02
C ALA A 207 -62.13 -67.04 -56.23
#